data_AF-A0A968NM42-F1
#
_entry.id   AF-A0A968NM42-F1
#
_cell.length_a   1.000
_cell.length_b   1.000
_cell.length_c   1.000
_cell.angle_alpha   90.00
_cell.angle_beta   90.00
_cell.angle_gamma   90.00
#
_symmetry.space_group_name_H-M   'P 1'
#
loop_
_entity.id
_entity.type
_entity.pdbx_description
1 polymer ?
#
loop_
_entity_poly.entity_id
_entity_poly.type
_entity_poly.pdbx_seq_one_letter_code
_entity_poly.pdbx_strand_id
1 'polypeptide(L)'
;MTIIQFDGKKSRHIKSKPLLRFHTATLVLLVLVILSAIIVWAWFAGEGTINSIFSQINAFQQNPPMWLEVPMVTGRYLLVPTVGLFVAMLVVMKMSPQPRVWSRRLVVGMLIFLTGRYLIWRTLSTLNVADPLNGVFSLGLFFLEMLVLVSSTIQLFLMLNLKDRCREAEENSLAVINGHFNPTVDILIPTYNEPEFILRRTVIGCQALDYSNKKIYLLDDTRRPEMKALAEELGCEYLTRPDNRHAKAGNLNNAMNYTHGELIVVFDADFIPTKDFLTRTVGFFQYEKVALVQTPQ
;
A
#
# COMPACT_ATOMS: atom_id res chain seq x y z
N MET A 1 6.71 10.82 1.92
CA MET A 1 6.65 12.29 1.77
C MET A 1 5.80 12.66 0.57
N THR A 2 5.09 13.80 0.58
CA THR A 2 4.03 14.08 -0.40
C THR A 2 3.98 15.55 -0.82
N ILE A 3 3.86 15.80 -2.13
CA ILE A 3 3.55 17.10 -2.72
C ILE A 3 2.18 17.04 -3.39
N ILE A 4 1.35 18.05 -3.16
CA ILE A 4 -0.03 18.14 -3.66
C ILE A 4 -0.18 19.44 -4.44
N GLN A 5 -0.83 19.39 -5.60
CA GLN A 5 -1.23 20.59 -6.34
C GLN A 5 -2.56 21.13 -5.79
N PHE A 6 -2.59 22.43 -5.49
CA PHE A 6 -3.78 23.11 -4.98
C PHE A 6 -4.49 23.88 -6.10
N ASP A 7 -5.69 23.44 -6.49
CA ASP A 7 -6.61 24.27 -7.29
C ASP A 7 -7.44 25.10 -6.31
N GLY A 8 -7.23 26.42 -6.28
CA GLY A 8 -7.88 27.39 -5.40
C GLY A 8 -9.40 27.51 -5.54
N LYS A 9 -10.07 26.57 -6.22
CA LYS A 9 -11.53 26.49 -6.28
C LYS A 9 -12.11 26.02 -4.96
N LYS A 10 -12.56 27.02 -4.17
CA LYS A 10 -13.52 26.97 -3.05
C LYS A 10 -13.79 25.56 -2.50
N SER A 11 -13.27 25.33 -1.29
CA SER A 11 -13.67 24.27 -0.37
C SER A 11 -15.17 23.97 -0.47
N ARG A 12 -15.52 22.84 -1.10
CA ARG A 12 -16.88 22.30 -1.05
C ARG A 12 -17.10 21.81 0.37
N HIS A 13 -18.08 22.38 1.07
CA HIS A 13 -18.56 21.91 2.36
C HIS A 13 -18.71 20.37 2.35
N ILE A 14 -17.82 19.68 3.06
CA ILE A 14 -17.91 18.25 3.28
C ILE A 14 -19.06 18.04 4.26
N LYS A 15 -20.26 17.75 3.73
CA LYS A 15 -21.40 17.29 4.54
C LYS A 15 -20.94 16.10 5.38
N SER A 16 -21.22 16.14 6.68
CA SER A 16 -20.98 15.03 7.60
C SER A 16 -21.69 13.79 7.06
N LYS A 17 -20.91 12.79 6.65
CA LYS A 17 -21.44 11.51 6.21
C LYS A 17 -21.93 10.74 7.45
N PRO A 18 -23.03 9.96 7.34
CA PRO A 18 -23.55 9.17 8.47
C PRO A 18 -22.49 8.20 9.00
N LEU A 19 -22.48 8.01 10.32
CA LEU A 19 -21.48 7.26 11.11
C LEU A 19 -21.34 5.78 10.73
N LEU A 20 -22.31 5.19 10.01
CA LEU A 20 -22.20 3.85 9.43
C LEU A 20 -22.34 3.93 7.91
N ARG A 21 -21.21 4.11 7.22
CA ARG A 21 -21.08 3.64 5.85
C ARG A 21 -20.44 2.28 5.89
N PHE A 22 -21.26 1.24 5.80
CA PHE A 22 -20.75 -0.08 5.47
C PHE A 22 -20.06 0.02 4.11
N HIS A 23 -18.74 -0.18 4.11
CA HIS A 23 -18.00 -0.25 2.87
C HIS A 23 -18.42 -1.53 2.15
N THR A 24 -18.51 -1.47 0.82
CA THR A 24 -18.90 -2.64 0.00
C THR A 24 -18.05 -3.86 0.31
N ALA A 25 -16.75 -3.67 0.56
CA ALA A 25 -15.84 -4.74 0.99
C ALA A 25 -16.25 -5.37 2.34
N THR A 26 -16.65 -4.56 3.33
CA THR A 26 -17.12 -5.03 4.63
C THR A 26 -18.42 -5.84 4.48
N LEU A 27 -19.33 -5.39 3.61
CA LEU A 27 -20.56 -6.13 3.31
C LEU A 27 -20.26 -7.47 2.64
N VAL A 28 -19.36 -7.48 1.65
CA VAL A 28 -18.96 -8.72 0.95
C VAL A 28 -18.34 -9.71 1.94
N LEU A 29 -17.46 -9.27 2.84
CA LEU A 29 -16.87 -10.14 3.85
C LEU A 29 -17.93 -10.69 4.82
N LEU A 30 -18.84 -9.84 5.31
CA LEU A 30 -19.93 -10.26 6.19
C LEU A 30 -20.84 -11.29 5.50
N VAL A 31 -21.19 -11.06 4.22
CA VAL A 31 -21.98 -12.01 3.44
C VAL A 31 -21.25 -13.35 3.29
N LEU A 32 -19.95 -13.35 2.99
CA LEU A 32 -19.15 -14.57 2.89
C LEU A 32 -19.10 -15.34 4.22
N VAL A 33 -18.92 -14.64 5.34
CA VAL A 33 -18.90 -15.26 6.68
C VAL A 33 -20.28 -15.82 7.04
N ILE A 34 -21.36 -15.09 6.78
CA ILE A 34 -22.73 -15.54 7.05
C ILE A 34 -23.07 -16.75 6.18
N LEU A 35 -22.75 -16.73 4.88
CA LEU A 35 -22.97 -17.87 3.99
C LEU A 35 -22.19 -19.09 4.45
N SER A 36 -20.93 -18.92 4.86
CA SER A 36 -20.11 -20.01 5.40
C SER A 36 -20.71 -20.59 6.67
N ALA A 37 -21.22 -19.74 7.58
CA ALA A 37 -21.89 -20.16 8.79
C ALA A 37 -23.21 -20.90 8.52
N ILE A 38 -23.99 -20.47 7.52
CA ILE A 38 -25.22 -21.15 7.08
C ILE A 38 -24.90 -22.54 6.53
N ILE A 39 -23.85 -22.66 5.69
CA ILE A 39 -23.42 -23.96 5.14
C ILE A 39 -23.02 -24.91 6.28
N VAL A 40 -22.21 -24.43 7.23
CA VAL A 40 -21.82 -25.22 8.40
C VAL A 40 -23.04 -25.64 9.20
N TRP A 41 -23.94 -24.71 9.51
CA TRP A 41 -25.14 -25.00 10.30
C TRP A 41 -26.07 -26.01 9.61
N ALA A 42 -26.33 -25.82 8.32
CA ALA A 42 -27.15 -26.75 7.53
C ALA A 42 -26.51 -28.14 7.42
N TRP A 43 -25.18 -28.22 7.43
CA TRP A 43 -24.47 -29.49 7.50
C TRP A 43 -24.70 -30.22 8.84
N PHE A 44 -24.56 -29.51 9.98
CA PHE A 44 -24.88 -30.09 11.30
C PHE A 44 -26.36 -30.46 11.45
N ALA A 45 -27.25 -29.74 10.76
CA ALA A 45 -28.68 -30.05 10.72
C ALA A 45 -29.01 -31.30 9.86
N GLY A 46 -28.01 -31.92 9.21
CA GLY A 46 -28.20 -33.13 8.42
C GLY A 46 -28.84 -32.89 7.05
N GLU A 47 -28.75 -31.67 6.51
CA GLU A 47 -29.35 -31.31 5.23
C GLU A 47 -28.79 -32.17 4.08
N GLY A 48 -29.70 -32.81 3.32
CA GLY A 48 -29.33 -33.87 2.37
C GLY A 48 -28.49 -33.37 1.19
N THR A 49 -28.66 -32.11 0.78
CA THR A 49 -27.94 -31.53 -0.36
C THR A 49 -26.46 -31.32 -0.02
N ILE A 50 -26.18 -30.69 1.12
CA ILE A 50 -24.80 -30.46 1.58
C ILE A 50 -24.07 -31.77 1.85
N ASN A 51 -24.75 -32.75 2.46
CA ASN A 51 -24.18 -34.09 2.66
C ASN A 51 -23.86 -34.79 1.34
N SER A 52 -24.72 -34.65 0.32
CA SER A 52 -24.46 -35.18 -1.02
C SER A 52 -23.22 -34.54 -1.66
N ILE A 53 -23.10 -33.21 -1.58
CA ILE A 53 -21.93 -32.48 -2.12
C ILE A 53 -20.63 -32.91 -1.41
N PHE A 54 -20.61 -32.96 -0.08
CA PHE A 54 -19.42 -33.34 0.66
C PHE A 54 -19.05 -34.81 0.49
N SER A 55 -20.03 -35.70 0.35
CA SER A 55 -19.77 -37.11 0.04
C SER A 55 -19.18 -37.28 -1.36
N GLN A 56 -19.60 -36.50 -2.36
CA GLN A 56 -18.98 -36.50 -3.69
C GLN A 56 -17.53 -36.02 -3.66
N ILE A 57 -17.23 -34.95 -2.89
CA ILE A 57 -15.86 -34.47 -2.71
C ILE A 57 -15.00 -35.54 -2.04
N ASN A 58 -15.51 -36.20 -1.00
CA ASN A 58 -14.81 -37.29 -0.33
C ASN A 58 -14.57 -38.49 -1.28
N ALA A 59 -15.56 -38.86 -2.10
CA ALA A 59 -15.42 -39.92 -3.10
C ALA A 59 -14.35 -39.60 -4.16
N PHE A 60 -14.28 -38.33 -4.59
CA PHE A 60 -13.24 -37.84 -5.49
C PHE A 60 -11.84 -37.89 -4.86
N GLN A 61 -11.74 -37.58 -3.56
CA GLN A 61 -10.48 -37.66 -2.81
C GLN A 61 -9.95 -39.08 -2.65
N GLN A 62 -10.85 -40.07 -2.59
CA GLN A 62 -10.48 -41.48 -2.51
C GLN A 62 -9.97 -42.04 -3.85
N ASN A 63 -10.44 -41.49 -4.98
CA ASN A 63 -10.03 -41.88 -6.32
C ASN A 63 -9.65 -40.64 -7.16
N PRO A 64 -8.55 -39.95 -6.80
CA PRO A 64 -8.14 -38.74 -7.50
C PRO A 64 -7.65 -39.08 -8.92
N PRO A 65 -7.76 -38.14 -9.87
CA PRO A 65 -7.17 -38.31 -11.20
C PRO A 65 -5.65 -38.48 -11.12
N MET A 66 -5.06 -39.24 -12.04
CA MET A 66 -3.62 -39.54 -12.09
C MET A 66 -2.70 -38.29 -12.02
N TRP A 67 -3.13 -37.15 -12.55
CA TRP A 67 -2.35 -35.89 -12.53
C TRP A 67 -2.35 -35.18 -11.17
N LEU A 68 -3.25 -35.58 -10.27
CA LEU A 68 -3.40 -35.07 -8.91
C LEU A 68 -2.75 -36.00 -7.88
N GLU A 69 -2.65 -37.30 -8.18
CA GLU A 69 -1.97 -38.29 -7.35
C GLU A 69 -0.51 -37.91 -7.08
N VAL A 70 -0.06 -38.16 -5.85
CA VAL A 70 1.36 -38.05 -5.53
C VAL A 70 2.07 -39.17 -6.28
N PRO A 71 3.01 -38.85 -7.18
CA PRO A 71 3.67 -39.88 -7.96
C PRO A 71 4.45 -40.78 -6.99
N MET A 72 4.12 -42.08 -7.01
CA MET A 72 4.72 -43.13 -6.18
C MET A 72 6.15 -43.45 -6.66
N VAL A 73 7.02 -42.45 -6.62
CA VAL A 73 8.41 -42.50 -7.08
C VAL A 73 9.31 -42.58 -5.85
N THR A 74 10.44 -43.28 -5.96
CA THR A 74 11.44 -43.38 -4.90
C THR A 74 11.79 -41.99 -4.36
N GLY A 75 11.92 -41.84 -3.04
CA GLY A 75 12.24 -40.58 -2.35
C GLY A 75 13.38 -39.74 -2.97
N ARG A 76 14.30 -40.38 -3.68
CA ARG A 76 15.41 -39.75 -4.42
C ARG A 76 14.97 -38.83 -5.58
N TYR A 77 13.81 -39.10 -6.19
CA TYR A 77 13.31 -38.32 -7.34
C TYR A 77 12.31 -37.23 -6.94
N LEU A 78 11.78 -37.27 -5.71
CA LEU A 78 10.87 -36.25 -5.17
C LEU A 78 11.50 -34.85 -5.12
N LEU A 79 12.82 -34.76 -4.97
CA LEU A 79 13.54 -33.49 -4.90
C LEU A 79 13.92 -32.93 -6.27
N VAL A 80 13.88 -33.74 -7.34
CA VAL A 80 14.37 -33.33 -8.67
C VAL A 80 13.61 -32.11 -9.22
N PRO A 81 12.26 -32.04 -9.16
CA PRO A 81 11.53 -30.85 -9.61
C PRO A 81 11.89 -29.61 -8.78
N THR A 82 12.04 -29.76 -7.47
CA THR A 82 12.39 -28.65 -6.56
C THR A 82 13.79 -28.12 -6.85
N VAL A 83 14.77 -29.00 -7.05
CA VAL A 83 16.14 -28.63 -7.44
C VAL A 83 16.13 -27.98 -8.84
N GLY A 84 15.36 -28.52 -9.78
CA GLY A 84 15.21 -27.94 -11.12
C GLY A 84 14.64 -26.52 -11.09
N LEU A 85 13.57 -26.28 -10.32
CA LEU A 85 13.00 -24.95 -10.12
C LEU A 85 13.99 -23.99 -9.44
N PHE A 86 14.73 -24.46 -8.44
CA PHE A 86 15.75 -23.67 -7.76
C PHE A 86 16.87 -23.25 -8.71
N VAL A 87 17.40 -24.19 -9.52
CA VAL A 87 18.41 -23.88 -10.55
C VAL A 87 17.86 -22.91 -11.59
N ALA A 88 16.62 -23.10 -12.05
CA ALA A 88 15.97 -22.18 -12.98
C ALA A 88 15.87 -20.76 -12.40
N MET A 89 15.53 -20.62 -11.12
CA MET A 89 15.53 -19.33 -10.43
C MET A 89 16.93 -18.70 -10.39
N LEU A 90 17.98 -19.47 -10.08
CA LEU A 90 19.36 -18.97 -10.09
C LEU A 90 19.79 -18.48 -11.48
N VAL A 91 19.39 -19.18 -12.54
CA VAL A 91 19.64 -18.75 -13.93
C VAL A 91 18.92 -17.43 -14.22
N VAL A 92 17.64 -17.30 -13.86
CA VAL A 92 16.89 -16.05 -14.05
C VAL A 92 17.52 -14.89 -13.28
N MET A 93 17.97 -15.11 -12.04
CA MET A 93 18.67 -14.10 -11.24
C MET A 93 20.00 -13.68 -11.89
N LYS A 94 20.77 -14.64 -12.42
CA LYS A 94 22.03 -14.35 -13.12
C LYS A 94 21.81 -13.60 -14.45
N MET A 95 20.77 -13.95 -15.20
CA MET A 95 20.44 -13.31 -16.48
C MET A 95 19.78 -11.92 -16.31
N SER A 96 19.11 -11.67 -15.18
CA SER A 96 18.43 -10.41 -14.89
C SER A 96 18.81 -9.88 -13.49
N PRO A 97 20.04 -9.36 -13.30
CA PRO A 97 20.49 -8.84 -12.00
C PRO A 97 19.63 -7.67 -11.48
N GLN A 98 19.03 -6.91 -12.40
CA GLN A 98 17.99 -5.93 -12.11
C GLN A 98 16.64 -6.47 -12.59
N PRO A 99 15.53 -6.25 -11.85
CA PRO A 99 14.22 -6.82 -12.15
C PRO A 99 13.57 -6.17 -13.39
N ARG A 100 13.96 -6.63 -14.57
CA ARG A 100 13.36 -6.26 -15.85
C ARG A 100 11.90 -6.76 -15.93
N VAL A 101 11.12 -6.16 -16.82
CA VAL A 101 9.68 -6.48 -16.95
C VAL A 101 9.45 -7.96 -17.32
N TRP A 102 10.29 -8.53 -18.19
CA TRP A 102 10.14 -9.92 -18.64
C TRP A 102 10.42 -10.92 -17.50
N SER A 103 11.51 -10.73 -16.75
CA SER A 103 11.91 -11.64 -15.66
C SER A 103 10.91 -11.57 -14.51
N ARG A 104 10.38 -10.39 -14.23
CA ARG A 104 9.29 -10.21 -13.26
C ARG A 104 8.01 -10.92 -13.67
N ARG A 105 7.58 -10.77 -14.93
CA ARG A 105 6.39 -11.46 -15.45
C ARG A 105 6.56 -12.99 -15.41
N LEU A 106 7.75 -13.49 -15.71
CA LEU A 106 8.07 -14.91 -15.62
C LEU A 106 7.92 -15.41 -14.17
N VAL A 107 8.60 -14.77 -13.22
CA VAL A 107 8.58 -15.17 -11.81
C VAL A 107 7.16 -15.08 -11.23
N VAL A 108 6.46 -13.97 -11.44
CA VAL A 108 5.07 -13.81 -10.97
C VAL A 108 4.14 -14.82 -11.62
N GLY A 109 4.27 -15.07 -12.94
CA GLY A 109 3.47 -16.08 -13.64
C GLY A 109 3.70 -17.49 -13.08
N MET A 110 4.95 -17.83 -12.78
CA MET A 110 5.29 -19.10 -12.12
C MET A 110 4.68 -19.20 -10.71
N LEU A 111 4.76 -18.13 -9.92
CA LEU A 111 4.14 -18.11 -8.59
C LEU A 111 2.62 -18.24 -8.64
N ILE A 112 1.95 -17.54 -9.56
CA ILE A 112 0.50 -17.67 -9.76
C ILE A 112 0.14 -19.10 -10.18
N PHE A 113 0.92 -19.69 -11.09
CA PHE A 113 0.71 -21.08 -11.50
C PHE A 113 0.86 -22.06 -10.31
N LEU A 114 1.92 -21.91 -9.51
CA LEU A 114 2.13 -22.74 -8.31
C LEU A 114 1.01 -22.55 -7.28
N THR A 115 0.54 -21.33 -7.07
CA THR A 115 -0.61 -21.02 -6.23
C THR A 115 -1.89 -21.69 -6.74
N GLY A 116 -2.15 -21.64 -8.05
CA GLY A 116 -3.29 -22.34 -8.66
C GLY A 116 -3.18 -23.86 -8.50
N ARG A 117 -1.99 -24.42 -8.75
CA ARG A 117 -1.73 -25.86 -8.56
C ARG A 117 -1.88 -26.30 -7.11
N TYR A 118 -1.47 -25.45 -6.16
CA TYR A 118 -1.68 -25.64 -4.72
C TYR A 118 -3.18 -25.63 -4.39
N LEU A 119 -3.95 -24.64 -4.87
CA LEU A 119 -5.38 -24.54 -4.61
C LEU A 119 -6.17 -25.75 -5.13
N ILE A 120 -5.81 -26.25 -6.30
CA ILE A 120 -6.39 -27.48 -6.85
C ILE A 120 -6.11 -28.66 -5.93
N TRP A 121 -4.86 -28.84 -5.48
CA TRP A 121 -4.51 -29.90 -4.52
C TRP A 121 -5.18 -29.73 -3.15
N ARG A 122 -5.20 -28.51 -2.63
CA ARG A 122 -5.79 -28.20 -1.33
C ARG A 122 -7.26 -28.59 -1.31
N THR A 123 -8.00 -28.16 -2.33
CA THR A 123 -9.44 -28.41 -2.47
C THR A 123 -9.75 -29.88 -2.77
N LEU A 124 -9.01 -30.49 -3.70
CA LEU A 124 -9.37 -31.81 -4.25
C LEU A 124 -8.71 -33.00 -3.54
N SER A 125 -7.70 -32.80 -2.70
CA SER A 125 -6.96 -33.90 -2.07
C SER A 125 -6.88 -33.84 -0.55
N THR A 126 -6.97 -32.66 0.06
CA THR A 126 -6.70 -32.49 1.51
C THR A 126 -7.84 -31.87 2.30
N LEU A 127 -8.93 -31.51 1.63
CA LEU A 127 -10.08 -30.89 2.28
C LEU A 127 -10.92 -31.97 2.97
N ASN A 128 -10.61 -32.24 4.23
CA ASN A 128 -11.32 -33.25 5.01
C ASN A 128 -12.76 -32.78 5.31
N VAL A 129 -13.74 -33.40 4.66
CA VAL A 129 -15.18 -33.15 4.86
C VAL A 129 -15.94 -34.43 5.21
N ALA A 130 -15.26 -35.43 5.78
CA ALA A 130 -15.89 -36.71 6.13
C ALA A 130 -16.82 -36.58 7.35
N ASP A 131 -16.36 -35.88 8.39
CA ASP A 131 -17.12 -35.63 9.61
C ASP A 131 -17.43 -34.13 9.76
N PRO A 132 -18.60 -33.74 10.30
CA PRO A 132 -18.96 -32.33 10.48
C PRO A 132 -17.93 -31.52 11.29
N LEU A 133 -17.42 -32.09 12.39
CA LEU A 133 -16.43 -31.39 13.23
C LEU A 133 -15.11 -31.17 12.51
N ASN A 134 -14.58 -32.20 11.85
CA ASN A 134 -13.36 -32.11 11.03
C ASN A 134 -13.56 -31.15 9.85
N GLY A 135 -14.73 -31.20 9.23
CA GLY A 135 -15.17 -30.33 8.15
C GLY A 135 -15.18 -28.86 8.52
N VAL A 136 -15.68 -28.49 9.71
CA VAL A 136 -15.63 -27.10 10.19
C VAL A 136 -14.21 -26.56 10.27
N PHE A 137 -13.31 -27.30 10.93
CA PHE A 137 -11.92 -26.85 11.06
C PHE A 137 -11.21 -26.82 9.71
N SER A 138 -11.46 -27.80 8.86
CA SER A 138 -10.91 -27.89 7.50
C SER A 138 -11.37 -26.73 6.61
N LEU A 139 -12.68 -26.42 6.60
CA LEU A 139 -13.27 -25.30 5.87
C LEU A 139 -12.84 -23.95 6.46
N GLY A 140 -12.74 -23.84 7.78
CA GLY A 140 -12.26 -22.64 8.47
C GLY A 140 -10.80 -22.33 8.11
N LEU A 141 -9.93 -23.35 8.12
CA LEU A 141 -8.55 -23.20 7.68
C LEU A 141 -8.47 -22.84 6.19
N PHE A 142 -9.25 -23.52 5.34
CA PHE A 142 -9.33 -23.20 3.92
C PHE A 142 -9.77 -21.75 3.67
N PHE A 143 -10.75 -21.23 4.43
CA PHE A 143 -11.18 -19.84 4.34
C PHE A 143 -10.05 -18.86 4.71
N LEU A 144 -9.33 -19.11 5.80
CA LEU A 144 -8.17 -18.29 6.19
C LEU A 144 -7.07 -18.33 5.13
N GLU A 145 -6.78 -19.51 4.57
CA GLU A 145 -5.85 -19.66 3.46
C GLU A 145 -6.30 -18.85 2.23
N MET A 146 -7.58 -18.89 1.87
CA MET A 146 -8.13 -18.11 0.76
C MET A 146 -7.94 -16.60 0.96
N LEU A 147 -8.13 -16.08 2.18
CA LEU A 147 -7.86 -14.67 2.48
C LEU A 147 -6.39 -14.30 2.24
N VAL A 148 -5.46 -15.14 2.70
CA VAL A 148 -4.02 -14.94 2.51
C VAL A 148 -3.64 -15.04 1.04
N LEU A 149 -4.16 -16.03 0.31
CA LEU A 149 -3.84 -16.27 -1.09
C LEU A 149 -4.39 -15.17 -2.00
N VAL A 150 -5.60 -14.68 -1.74
CA VAL A 150 -6.18 -13.54 -2.47
C VAL A 150 -5.33 -12.28 -2.23
N SER A 151 -5.00 -11.97 -0.98
CA SER A 151 -4.14 -10.83 -0.64
C SER A 151 -2.77 -10.93 -1.32
N SER A 152 -2.14 -12.10 -1.26
CA SER A 152 -0.85 -12.37 -1.89
C SER A 152 -0.91 -12.26 -3.42
N THR A 153 -2.00 -12.72 -4.04
CA THR A 153 -2.20 -12.63 -5.50
C THR A 153 -2.37 -11.18 -5.95
N ILE A 154 -3.10 -10.35 -5.17
CA ILE A 154 -3.20 -8.91 -5.41
C ILE A 154 -1.81 -8.26 -5.32
N GLN A 155 -1.03 -8.59 -4.29
CA GLN A 155 0.33 -8.06 -4.12
C GLN A 155 1.24 -8.43 -5.31
N LEU A 156 1.19 -9.70 -5.77
CA LEU A 156 1.94 -10.15 -6.94
C LEU A 156 1.53 -9.39 -8.21
N PHE A 157 0.23 -9.14 -8.40
CA PHE A 157 -0.27 -8.37 -9.53
C PHE A 157 0.22 -6.92 -9.50
N LEU A 158 0.21 -6.27 -8.33
CA LEU A 158 0.72 -4.91 -8.16
C LEU A 158 2.23 -4.82 -8.46
N MET A 159 3.00 -5.86 -8.14
CA MET A 159 4.42 -5.91 -8.46
C MET A 159 4.72 -5.97 -9.96
N LEU A 160 3.81 -6.50 -10.80
CA LEU A 160 4.03 -6.62 -12.24
C LEU A 160 4.34 -5.28 -12.92
N ASN A 161 3.74 -4.19 -12.43
CA ASN A 161 3.78 -2.87 -13.07
C ASN A 161 4.47 -1.79 -12.23
N LEU A 162 5.58 -2.12 -11.54
CA LEU A 162 6.43 -1.06 -10.96
C LEU A 162 7.14 -0.32 -12.09
N LYS A 163 6.74 0.94 -12.29
CA LYS A 163 7.40 1.86 -13.22
C LYS A 163 8.53 2.57 -12.48
N ASP A 164 9.75 2.38 -12.97
CA ASP A 164 10.88 3.21 -12.57
C ASP A 164 10.69 4.61 -13.17
N ARG A 165 10.70 5.62 -12.30
CA ARG A 165 10.50 7.03 -12.66
C ARG A 165 11.77 7.87 -12.46
N CYS A 166 12.92 7.26 -12.17
CA CYS A 166 14.17 7.99 -11.98
C CYS A 166 14.53 8.83 -13.22
N ARG A 167 14.44 8.25 -14.42
CA ARG A 167 14.70 8.97 -15.68
C ARG A 167 13.69 10.10 -15.93
N GLU A 168 12.41 9.84 -15.65
CA GLU A 168 11.34 10.83 -15.82
C GLU A 168 11.51 12.00 -14.83
N ALA A 169 11.94 11.73 -13.60
CA ALA A 169 12.27 12.75 -12.61
C ALA A 169 13.47 13.61 -13.06
N GLU A 170 14.51 12.99 -13.63
CA GLU A 170 15.68 13.68 -14.19
C GLU A 170 15.24 14.66 -15.30
N GLU A 171 14.49 14.17 -16.28
CA GLU A 171 14.01 14.95 -17.43
C GLU A 171 13.12 16.11 -16.99
N ASN A 172 12.19 15.85 -16.07
CA ASN A 172 11.29 16.88 -15.54
C ASN A 172 12.03 17.92 -14.69
N SER A 173 13.14 17.56 -14.04
CA SER A 173 13.93 18.48 -13.21
C SER A 173 14.62 19.57 -14.01
N LEU A 174 14.96 19.32 -15.28
CA LEU A 174 15.65 20.28 -16.14
C LEU A 174 14.83 21.57 -16.34
N ALA A 175 13.52 21.46 -16.48
CA ALA A 175 12.64 22.62 -16.61
C ALA A 175 12.62 23.48 -15.33
N VAL A 176 12.76 22.85 -14.16
CA VAL A 176 12.82 23.53 -12.86
C VAL A 176 14.18 24.20 -12.67
N ILE A 177 15.27 23.47 -12.93
CA ILE A 177 16.65 23.96 -12.78
C ILE A 177 16.91 25.15 -13.71
N ASN A 178 16.41 25.09 -14.94
CA ASN A 178 16.53 26.19 -15.92
C ASN A 178 15.56 27.36 -15.66
N GLY A 179 14.69 27.26 -14.67
CA GLY A 179 13.72 28.30 -14.31
C GLY A 179 12.52 28.43 -15.26
N HIS A 180 12.32 27.49 -16.19
CA HIS A 180 11.16 27.48 -17.09
C HIS A 180 9.85 27.09 -16.37
N PHE A 181 9.95 26.34 -15.27
CA PHE A 181 8.82 25.93 -14.44
C PHE A 181 9.15 26.13 -12.96
N ASN A 182 8.58 27.16 -12.34
CA ASN A 182 8.91 27.58 -10.97
C ASN A 182 7.67 27.99 -10.15
N PRO A 183 6.69 27.08 -9.95
CA PRO A 183 5.51 27.37 -9.15
C PRO A 183 5.86 27.70 -7.70
N THR A 184 4.99 28.46 -7.04
CA THR A 184 5.10 28.73 -5.60
C THR A 184 4.89 27.45 -4.77
N VAL A 185 5.75 27.21 -3.78
CA VAL A 185 5.71 26.01 -2.93
C VAL A 185 5.60 26.37 -1.45
N ASP A 186 4.51 25.94 -0.81
CA ASP A 186 4.34 26.07 0.64
C ASP A 186 4.73 24.74 1.33
N ILE A 187 5.75 24.80 2.18
CA ILE A 187 6.28 23.67 2.94
C ILE A 187 5.67 23.69 4.35
N LEU A 188 4.91 22.66 4.67
CA LEU A 188 4.21 22.50 5.94
C LEU A 188 4.90 21.46 6.82
N ILE A 189 5.28 21.87 8.03
CA ILE A 189 5.94 21.03 9.03
C ILE A 189 5.02 20.96 10.27
N PRO A 190 4.08 20.00 10.34
CA PRO A 190 3.25 19.81 11.53
C PRO A 190 4.05 19.24 12.69
N THR A 191 3.79 19.75 13.88
CA THR A 191 4.37 19.27 15.14
C THR A 191 3.34 19.23 16.26
N TYR A 192 3.53 18.31 17.19
CA TYR A 192 2.69 18.13 18.38
C TYR A 192 3.52 18.18 19.67
N ASN A 193 4.54 17.31 19.79
CA ASN A 193 5.38 17.20 20.98
C ASN A 193 6.87 17.01 20.66
N GLU A 194 7.27 17.15 19.39
CA GLU A 194 8.65 16.98 18.98
C GLU A 194 9.52 18.10 19.56
N PRO A 195 10.70 17.78 20.10
CA PRO A 195 11.57 18.77 20.73
C PRO A 195 12.15 19.74 19.72
N GLU A 196 12.50 20.94 20.20
CA GLU A 196 13.00 22.06 19.38
C GLU A 196 14.17 21.66 18.48
N PHE A 197 15.13 20.86 18.98
CA PHE A 197 16.31 20.48 18.21
C PHE A 197 15.99 19.63 16.97
N ILE A 198 14.90 18.86 16.99
CA ILE A 198 14.45 18.07 15.84
C ILE A 198 13.88 19.02 14.78
N LEU A 199 12.97 19.89 15.19
CA LEU A 199 12.34 20.86 14.29
C LEU A 199 13.33 21.85 13.71
N ARG A 200 14.30 22.31 14.50
CA ARG A 200 15.39 23.17 14.05
C ARG A 200 16.14 22.54 12.88
N ARG A 201 16.50 21.25 12.98
CA ARG A 201 17.20 20.54 11.90
C ARG A 201 16.33 20.40 10.65
N THR A 202 15.05 20.10 10.84
CA THR A 202 14.09 19.95 9.73
C THR A 202 13.84 21.27 9.00
N VAL A 203 13.64 22.37 9.73
CA VAL A 203 13.47 23.72 9.15
C VAL A 203 14.75 24.13 8.40
N ILE A 204 15.94 23.94 8.99
CA ILE A 204 17.21 24.21 8.31
C ILE A 204 17.35 23.36 7.03
N GLY A 205 16.98 22.08 7.07
CA GLY A 205 16.95 21.22 5.88
C GLY A 205 16.03 21.76 4.80
N CYS A 206 14.84 22.22 5.19
CA CYS A 206 13.89 22.84 4.26
C CYS A 206 14.41 24.16 3.68
N GLN A 207 15.14 24.97 4.44
CA GLN A 207 15.77 26.20 3.94
C GLN A 207 16.87 25.90 2.92
N ALA A 208 17.61 24.81 3.13
CA ALA A 208 18.71 24.36 2.27
C ALA A 208 18.25 23.69 0.95
N LEU A 209 16.95 23.58 0.70
CA LEU A 209 16.41 23.10 -0.57
C LEU A 209 16.81 24.04 -1.72
N ASP A 210 17.29 23.46 -2.82
CA ASP A 210 17.72 24.17 -4.03
C ASP A 210 16.51 24.63 -4.87
N TYR A 211 15.68 25.49 -4.28
CA TYR A 211 14.45 26.02 -4.88
C TYR A 211 14.14 27.39 -4.29
N SER A 212 14.00 28.42 -5.12
CA SER A 212 13.87 29.81 -4.65
C SER A 212 12.45 30.16 -4.22
N ASN A 213 11.43 29.66 -4.93
CA ASN A 213 10.04 30.05 -4.72
C ASN A 213 9.33 29.19 -3.66
N LYS A 214 9.93 29.12 -2.47
CA LYS A 214 9.43 28.30 -1.35
C LYS A 214 9.16 29.14 -0.10
N LYS A 215 8.11 28.77 0.64
CA LYS A 215 7.79 29.34 1.96
C LYS A 215 7.63 28.22 2.98
N ILE A 216 8.17 28.39 4.17
CA ILE A 216 8.18 27.35 5.21
C ILE A 216 7.22 27.75 6.33
N TYR A 217 6.37 26.81 6.74
CA TYR A 217 5.39 26.95 7.79
C TYR A 217 5.59 25.87 8.86
N LEU A 218 5.84 26.31 10.09
CA LEU A 218 5.85 25.46 11.28
C LEU A 218 4.44 25.44 11.88
N LEU A 219 3.79 24.28 11.87
CA LEU A 219 2.39 24.14 12.30
C LEU A 219 2.34 23.48 13.68
N ASP A 220 2.24 24.27 14.73
CA ASP A 220 2.25 23.75 16.10
C ASP A 220 0.84 23.55 16.67
N ASP A 221 0.52 22.31 17.01
CA ASP A 221 -0.81 21.94 17.49
C ASP A 221 -0.97 22.15 19.01
N THR A 222 0.12 22.39 19.75
CA THR A 222 0.11 22.50 21.22
C THR A 222 0.37 23.91 21.76
N ARG A 223 0.61 24.91 20.89
CA ARG A 223 0.78 26.34 21.23
C ARG A 223 1.99 26.61 22.13
N ARG A 224 3.09 25.93 21.84
CA ARG A 224 4.37 25.98 22.54
C ARG A 224 5.12 27.30 22.24
N PRO A 225 5.35 28.16 23.25
CA PRO A 225 6.08 29.41 23.06
C PRO A 225 7.47 29.21 22.44
N GLU A 226 8.15 28.13 22.77
CA GLU A 226 9.46 27.76 22.21
C GLU A 226 9.43 27.51 20.70
N MET A 227 8.32 26.99 20.16
CA MET A 227 8.15 26.75 18.72
C MET A 227 7.92 28.05 17.96
N LYS A 228 7.19 28.97 18.59
CA LYS A 228 7.01 30.32 18.06
C LYS A 228 8.34 31.07 18.02
N ALA A 229 9.11 31.01 19.10
CA ALA A 229 10.45 31.61 19.17
C ALA A 229 11.40 31.00 18.13
N LEU A 230 11.37 29.67 17.96
CA LEU A 230 12.16 28.97 16.93
C LEU A 230 11.80 29.43 15.52
N ALA A 231 10.51 29.59 15.21
CA ALA A 231 10.06 30.03 13.91
C ALA A 231 10.50 31.47 13.61
N GLU A 232 10.39 32.36 14.60
CA GLU A 232 10.89 33.75 14.50
C GLU A 232 12.41 33.78 14.31
N GLU A 233 13.16 32.97 15.05
CA GLU A 233 14.62 32.86 14.94
C GLU A 233 15.07 32.38 13.55
N LEU A 234 14.41 31.35 13.02
CA LEU A 234 14.76 30.76 11.73
C LEU A 234 14.11 31.52 10.55
N GLY A 235 13.21 32.47 10.78
CA GLY A 235 12.52 33.21 9.73
C GLY A 235 11.53 32.36 8.93
N CYS A 236 10.81 31.44 9.60
CA CYS A 236 9.69 30.70 9.01
C CYS A 236 8.35 31.11 9.65
N GLU A 237 7.25 30.80 8.97
CA GLU A 237 5.91 31.19 9.44
C GLU A 237 5.44 30.25 10.54
N TYR A 238 5.02 30.82 11.68
CA TYR A 238 4.42 30.05 12.75
C TYR A 238 2.90 30.08 12.63
N LEU A 239 2.28 28.91 12.53
CA LEU A 239 0.83 28.77 12.57
C LEU A 239 0.42 27.84 13.71
N THR A 240 -0.66 28.23 14.39
CA THR A 240 -1.32 27.43 15.42
C THR A 240 -2.83 27.58 15.27
N ARG A 241 -3.59 26.80 16.03
CA ARG A 241 -5.05 26.83 16.08
C ARG A 241 -5.58 26.72 17.51
N PRO A 242 -6.83 27.17 17.74
CA PRO A 242 -7.43 27.17 19.08
C PRO A 242 -7.82 25.78 19.59
N ASP A 243 -8.04 24.80 18.71
CA ASP A 243 -8.42 23.43 19.07
C ASP A 243 -7.53 22.39 18.40
N ASN A 244 -7.54 21.15 18.90
CA ASN A 244 -6.76 20.03 18.35
C ASN A 244 -7.65 19.03 17.58
N ARG A 245 -8.78 19.49 17.03
CA ARG A 245 -9.74 18.57 16.38
C ARG A 245 -9.12 17.95 15.12
N HIS A 246 -9.42 16.69 14.85
CA HIS A 246 -8.90 15.96 13.68
C HIS A 246 -7.36 15.84 13.62
N ALA A 247 -6.65 16.04 14.74
CA ALA A 247 -5.20 15.83 14.86
C ALA A 247 -4.41 16.47 13.71
N LYS A 248 -3.42 15.75 13.15
CA LYS A 248 -2.58 16.21 12.02
C LYS A 248 -3.38 16.68 10.81
N ALA A 249 -4.45 15.98 10.45
CA ALA A 249 -5.29 16.37 9.31
C ALA A 249 -5.99 17.71 9.55
N GLY A 250 -6.46 17.95 10.78
CA GLY A 250 -7.04 19.24 11.16
C GLY A 250 -6.02 20.37 11.18
N ASN A 251 -4.79 20.08 11.63
CA ASN A 251 -3.71 21.06 11.65
C ASN A 251 -3.35 21.52 10.22
N LEU A 252 -3.17 20.56 9.29
CA LEU A 252 -2.95 20.85 7.87
C LEU A 252 -4.12 21.62 7.24
N ASN A 253 -5.37 21.23 7.53
CA ASN A 253 -6.56 21.94 7.03
C ASN A 253 -6.66 23.38 7.55
N ASN A 254 -6.24 23.63 8.80
CA ASN A 254 -6.17 24.99 9.33
C ASN A 254 -5.12 25.82 8.56
N ALA A 255 -3.92 25.26 8.38
CA ALA A 255 -2.83 25.91 7.65
C ALA A 255 -3.22 26.26 6.21
N MET A 256 -3.99 25.40 5.54
CA MET A 256 -4.48 25.63 4.18
C MET A 256 -5.33 26.91 4.02
N ASN A 257 -5.86 27.50 5.09
CA ASN A 257 -6.55 28.78 5.03
C ASN A 257 -5.60 29.99 4.98
N TYR A 258 -4.32 29.80 5.29
CA TYR A 258 -3.28 30.84 5.39
C TYR A 258 -2.12 30.66 4.39
N THR A 259 -2.15 29.57 3.61
CA THR A 259 -1.15 29.22 2.59
C THR A 259 -1.73 29.51 1.21
N HIS A 260 -0.90 29.99 0.29
CA HIS A 260 -1.32 30.42 -1.06
C HIS A 260 -0.43 29.87 -2.18
N GLY A 261 0.51 28.99 -1.85
CA GLY A 261 1.33 28.29 -2.82
C GLY A 261 0.50 27.43 -3.78
N GLU A 262 0.93 27.40 -5.04
CA GLU A 262 0.37 26.52 -6.06
C GLU A 262 0.56 25.04 -5.70
N LEU A 263 1.68 24.73 -5.03
CA LEU A 263 2.00 23.40 -4.53
C LEU A 263 2.18 23.42 -3.00
N ILE A 264 1.71 22.36 -2.36
CA ILE A 264 1.89 22.14 -0.93
C ILE A 264 2.75 20.89 -0.71
N VAL A 265 3.73 21.01 0.18
CA VAL A 265 4.72 20.00 0.53
C VAL A 265 4.59 19.72 2.02
N VAL A 266 4.43 18.46 2.44
CA VAL A 266 4.20 18.14 3.86
C VAL A 266 5.29 17.24 4.42
N PHE A 267 6.22 17.80 5.20
CA PHE A 267 7.27 17.04 5.89
C PHE A 267 6.86 16.73 7.33
N ASP A 268 7.18 15.53 7.81
CA ASP A 268 7.08 15.22 9.24
C ASP A 268 8.17 15.99 10.01
N ALA A 269 7.92 16.26 11.31
CA ALA A 269 8.79 17.07 12.14
C ALA A 269 10.25 16.59 12.20
N ASP A 270 10.47 15.28 12.03
CA ASP A 270 11.77 14.59 12.06
C ASP A 270 12.35 14.29 10.67
N PHE A 271 11.68 14.71 9.60
CA PHE A 271 12.11 14.44 8.23
C PHE A 271 12.92 15.60 7.64
N ILE A 272 14.23 15.41 7.52
CA ILE A 272 15.14 16.39 6.91
C ILE A 272 15.28 16.06 5.41
N PRO A 273 14.78 16.90 4.49
CA PRO A 273 14.84 16.59 3.06
C PRO A 273 16.26 16.73 2.48
N THR A 274 16.51 16.02 1.37
CA THR A 274 17.71 16.25 0.53
C THR A 274 17.56 17.54 -0.26
N LYS A 275 18.67 18.21 -0.57
CA LYS A 275 18.66 19.53 -1.25
C LYS A 275 17.93 19.53 -2.59
N ASP A 276 18.04 18.44 -3.33
CA ASP A 276 17.45 18.24 -4.66
C ASP A 276 15.96 17.88 -4.63
N PHE A 277 15.37 17.66 -3.44
CA PHE A 277 14.00 17.16 -3.30
C PHE A 277 13.00 17.90 -4.19
N LEU A 278 12.89 19.24 -4.05
CA LEU A 278 11.92 20.02 -4.84
C LEU A 278 12.23 20.02 -6.33
N THR A 279 13.50 20.12 -6.72
CA THR A 279 13.90 20.09 -8.14
C THR A 279 13.49 18.79 -8.83
N ARG A 280 13.52 17.67 -8.11
CA ARG A 280 13.17 16.34 -8.63
C ARG A 280 11.69 15.99 -8.55
N THR A 281 10.90 16.75 -7.81
CA THR A 281 9.46 16.46 -7.61
C THR A 281 8.53 17.48 -8.25
N VAL A 282 8.88 18.78 -8.20
CA VAL A 282 8.02 19.86 -8.72
C VAL A 282 7.80 19.72 -10.22
N GLY A 283 8.81 19.28 -10.97
CA GLY A 283 8.71 19.13 -12.42
C GLY A 283 7.60 18.18 -12.91
N PHE A 284 7.09 17.27 -12.07
CA PHE A 284 5.97 16.39 -12.44
C PHE A 284 4.63 17.14 -12.57
N PHE A 285 4.50 18.33 -11.97
CA PHE A 285 3.28 19.14 -12.06
C PHE A 285 3.17 19.94 -13.37
N GLN A 286 4.15 19.80 -14.28
CA GLN A 286 4.00 20.23 -15.67
C GLN A 286 2.89 19.45 -16.40
N TYR A 287 2.56 18.25 -15.93
CA TYR A 287 1.47 17.45 -16.47
C TYR A 287 0.18 17.74 -15.68
N GLU A 288 -0.81 18.37 -16.33
CA GLU A 288 -2.07 18.81 -15.70
C GLU A 288 -2.87 17.71 -14.97
N LYS A 289 -2.61 16.44 -15.30
CA LYS A 289 -3.28 15.28 -14.67
C LYS A 289 -2.61 14.83 -13.36
N VAL A 290 -1.44 15.39 -13.01
CA VAL A 290 -0.70 15.02 -11.81
C VAL A 290 -1.15 15.91 -10.65
N ALA A 291 -1.88 15.34 -9.70
CA ALA A 291 -2.28 16.04 -8.48
C ALA A 291 -1.38 15.72 -7.27
N LEU A 292 -0.57 14.66 -7.36
CA LEU A 292 0.17 14.09 -6.24
C LEU A 292 1.52 13.53 -6.70
N VAL A 293 2.59 13.90 -6.00
CA VAL A 293 3.90 13.26 -6.10
C VAL A 293 4.26 12.72 -4.72
N GLN A 294 4.44 11.40 -4.63
CA GLN A 294 4.85 10.73 -3.39
C GLN A 294 6.26 10.18 -3.54
N THR A 295 7.11 10.46 -2.56
CA THR A 295 8.45 9.88 -2.44
C THR A 295 8.52 8.89 -1.28
N PRO A 296 9.46 7.93 -1.33
CA PRO A 296 9.78 7.09 -0.19
C PRO A 296 10.06 7.92 1.07
N GLN A 297 9.73 7.35 2.23
CA GLN A 297 10.09 7.91 3.54
C GLN A 297 11.45 7.37 3.95
#